data_AF-A0A3S0TQB1-F1
#
_entry.id   AF-A0A3S0TQB1-F1
#
_cell.length_a   1.000
_cell.length_b   1.000
_cell.length_c   1.000
_cell.angle_alpha   90.00
_cell.angle_beta   90.00
_cell.angle_gamma   90.00
#
_symmetry.space_group_name_H-M   'P 1'
#
loop_
_entity.id
_entity.type
_entity.pdbx_description
1 polymer ?
#
loop_
_entity_poly.entity_id
_entity_poly.type
_entity_poly.pdbx_seq_one_letter_code
_entity_poly.pdbx_strand_id
1 'polypeptide(L)'
;MHWTNIWRASCLLATVIASAFATARADDPVRVSGYFCGAKSDQVAFLQREAAGDSEEIAANTVNKAVGKQSCAFFLPAHAIAANDQTVMSGGVVYKVQSFIFLPEKVERWTGTYFGSMQSTKTYSEL
;
A
#
# COMPACT_ATOMS: atom_id res chain seq x y z
N MET A 1 -62.03 47.51 -22.23
CA MET A 1 -62.23 46.06 -22.32
C MET A 1 -60.86 45.39 -22.34
N HIS A 2 -60.64 44.45 -21.39
CA HIS A 2 -59.70 43.31 -21.38
C HIS A 2 -58.23 43.50 -21.82
N TRP A 3 -57.20 42.95 -21.20
CA TRP A 3 -56.95 42.27 -19.91
C TRP A 3 -55.44 41.96 -19.89
N THR A 4 -54.93 41.62 -18.71
CA THR A 4 -53.54 41.45 -18.27
C THR A 4 -52.77 40.24 -18.84
N ASN A 5 -51.47 40.21 -18.48
CA ASN A 5 -50.55 39.06 -18.28
C ASN A 5 -49.47 38.92 -19.37
N ILE A 6 -48.26 39.46 -19.23
CA ILE A 6 -47.15 39.00 -18.37
C ILE A 6 -47.19 37.48 -18.14
N TRP A 7 -46.51 36.72 -18.99
CA TRP A 7 -46.23 35.30 -18.78
C TRP A 7 -44.72 35.06 -18.69
N ARG A 8 -44.30 34.70 -17.48
CA ARG A 8 -43.35 33.64 -17.08
C ARG A 8 -41.93 33.70 -17.69
N ALA A 9 -40.90 34.11 -16.95
CA ALA A 9 -40.23 33.36 -15.87
C ALA A 9 -39.83 31.94 -16.27
N SER A 10 -38.52 31.72 -16.47
CA SER A 10 -37.78 30.48 -16.18
C SER A 10 -36.27 30.78 -16.37
N CYS A 11 -35.58 31.15 -15.29
CA CYS A 11 -34.80 30.24 -14.45
C CYS A 11 -33.53 29.70 -15.13
N LEU A 12 -32.43 30.45 -14.91
CA LEU A 12 -31.14 29.96 -14.40
C LEU A 12 -30.87 28.45 -14.56
N LEU A 13 -29.94 28.09 -15.46
CA LEU A 13 -29.06 26.94 -15.24
C LEU A 13 -27.61 27.40 -15.42
N ALA A 14 -27.07 28.02 -14.37
CA ALA A 14 -25.63 28.05 -14.17
C ALA A 14 -25.23 26.65 -13.70
N THR A 15 -24.60 25.87 -14.57
CA THR A 15 -23.96 24.61 -14.23
C THR A 15 -22.77 24.89 -13.32
N VAL A 16 -23.03 24.94 -12.01
CA VAL A 16 -21.98 24.87 -11.00
C VAL A 16 -21.43 23.45 -11.06
N ILE A 17 -20.32 23.27 -11.78
CA ILE A 17 -19.47 22.08 -11.67
C ILE A 17 -18.84 22.17 -10.27
N ALA A 18 -19.58 21.75 -9.25
CA ALA A 18 -19.01 21.45 -7.96
C ALA A 18 -18.18 20.17 -8.17
N SER A 19 -16.90 20.36 -8.41
CA SER A 19 -15.87 19.34 -8.30
C SER A 19 -16.12 18.56 -7.02
N ALA A 20 -16.52 17.30 -7.17
CA ALA A 20 -16.54 16.35 -6.07
C ALA A 20 -15.10 16.22 -5.57
N PHE A 21 -14.76 17.03 -4.56
CA PHE A 21 -13.64 16.73 -3.70
C PHE A 21 -14.01 15.43 -3.00
N ALA A 22 -13.62 14.30 -3.60
CA ALA A 22 -13.51 13.04 -2.91
C ALA A 22 -12.52 13.28 -1.78
N THR A 23 -13.04 13.61 -0.60
CA THR A 23 -12.26 13.48 0.62
C THR A 23 -12.01 11.98 0.76
N ALA A 24 -10.83 11.54 0.31
CA ALA A 24 -10.29 10.27 0.72
C ALA A 24 -10.36 10.28 2.25
N ARG A 25 -11.31 9.54 2.83
CA ARG A 25 -11.37 9.36 4.27
C ARG A 25 -10.04 8.71 4.63
N ALA A 26 -9.27 9.37 5.50
CA ALA A 26 -8.14 8.71 6.11
C ALA A 26 -8.70 7.45 6.78
N ASP A 27 -8.25 6.28 6.34
CA ASP A 27 -8.72 5.02 6.89
C ASP A 27 -8.53 5.03 8.41
N ASP A 28 -9.50 4.46 9.14
CA ASP A 28 -9.43 4.38 10.60
C ASP A 28 -8.15 3.65 11.03
N PRO A 29 -7.41 4.12 12.05
CA PRO A 29 -6.19 3.45 12.48
C PRO A 29 -6.44 2.00 12.88
N VAL A 30 -5.71 1.08 12.25
CA VAL A 30 -5.75 -0.35 12.53
C VAL A 30 -4.62 -0.74 13.49
N ARG A 31 -4.83 -1.81 14.29
CA ARG A 31 -3.79 -2.41 15.13
C ARG A 31 -2.97 -3.39 14.31
N VAL A 32 -1.68 -3.14 14.15
CA VAL A 32 -0.74 -4.01 13.42
C VAL A 32 0.44 -4.41 14.30
N SER A 33 1.05 -5.55 13.99
CA SER A 33 2.28 -6.05 14.63
C SER A 33 3.07 -6.90 13.66
N GLY A 34 4.36 -7.07 13.92
CA GLY A 34 5.27 -7.84 13.05
C GLY A 34 6.44 -7.00 12.56
N TYR A 35 7.16 -7.50 11.56
CA TYR A 35 8.26 -6.78 10.95
C TYR A 35 7.77 -5.78 9.89
N PHE A 36 8.31 -4.57 9.99
CA PHE A 36 8.06 -3.50 9.05
C PHE A 36 9.39 -2.83 8.65
N CYS A 37 9.58 -2.63 7.34
CA CYS A 37 10.76 -1.99 6.77
C CYS A 37 10.49 -0.55 6.31
N GLY A 38 11.50 0.31 6.37
CA GLY A 38 11.38 1.72 5.98
C GLY A 38 11.21 1.94 4.47
N ALA A 39 11.62 0.98 3.64
CA ALA A 39 11.46 1.01 2.20
C ALA A 39 10.86 -0.29 1.68
N LYS A 40 10.07 -0.20 0.59
CA LYS A 40 9.49 -1.37 -0.08
C LYS A 40 10.56 -2.37 -0.54
N SER A 41 11.69 -1.89 -1.07
CA SER A 41 12.81 -2.75 -1.49
C SER A 41 13.36 -3.57 -0.33
N ASP A 42 13.45 -2.96 0.85
CA ASP A 42 13.98 -3.59 2.05
C ASP A 42 13.00 -4.65 2.56
N GLN A 43 11.68 -4.40 2.45
CA GLN A 43 10.64 -5.39 2.73
C GLN A 43 10.69 -6.57 1.75
N VAL A 44 10.91 -6.32 0.47
CA VAL A 44 11.06 -7.40 -0.52
C VAL A 44 12.31 -8.23 -0.22
N ALA A 45 13.43 -7.58 0.10
CA ALA A 45 14.66 -8.27 0.50
C ALA A 45 14.43 -9.11 1.78
N PHE A 46 13.72 -8.57 2.77
CA PHE A 46 13.33 -9.29 3.97
C PHE A 46 12.52 -10.56 3.64
N LEU A 47 11.48 -10.44 2.81
CA LEU A 47 10.64 -11.57 2.39
C LEU A 47 11.41 -12.62 1.56
N GLN A 48 12.44 -12.19 0.82
CA GLN A 48 13.33 -13.12 0.11
C GLN A 48 14.18 -13.95 1.07
N ARG A 49 14.64 -13.35 2.17
CA ARG A 49 15.39 -14.06 3.22
C ARG A 49 14.51 -15.07 3.94
N GLU A 50 13.28 -14.68 4.29
CA GLU A 50 12.31 -15.61 4.87
C GLU A 50 11.96 -16.76 3.92
N ALA A 51 11.75 -16.47 2.63
CA ALA A 51 11.52 -17.50 1.62
C ALA A 51 12.73 -18.45 1.43
N ALA A 52 13.93 -17.99 1.79
CA ALA A 52 15.14 -18.81 1.81
C ALA A 52 15.32 -19.61 3.13
N GLY A 53 14.41 -19.46 4.10
CA GLY A 53 14.39 -20.20 5.36
C GLY A 53 15.02 -19.47 6.56
N ASP A 54 15.37 -18.19 6.42
CA ASP A 54 15.80 -17.39 7.58
C ASP A 54 14.62 -17.14 8.52
N SER A 55 14.88 -17.08 9.84
CA SER A 55 13.90 -16.51 10.78
C SER A 55 13.72 -15.01 10.52
N GLU A 56 12.60 -14.45 10.95
CA GLU A 56 12.32 -13.02 10.78
C GLU A 56 13.44 -12.13 11.37
N GLU A 57 13.97 -12.47 12.56
CA GLU A 57 15.08 -11.74 13.18
C GLU A 57 16.34 -11.77 12.32
N ILE A 58 16.67 -12.93 11.76
CA ILE A 58 17.85 -13.12 10.90
C ILE A 58 17.67 -12.36 9.59
N ALA A 59 16.49 -12.43 8.99
CA ALA A 59 16.12 -11.72 7.78
C ALA A 59 16.26 -10.20 7.98
N ALA A 60 15.63 -9.64 9.02
CA ALA A 60 15.69 -8.21 9.32
C ALA A 60 17.12 -7.74 9.62
N ASN A 61 17.87 -8.49 10.41
CA ASN A 61 19.28 -8.17 10.71
C ASN A 61 20.14 -8.18 9.44
N THR A 62 19.93 -9.14 8.54
CA THR A 62 20.67 -9.24 7.28
C THR A 62 20.40 -8.04 6.38
N VAL A 63 19.12 -7.66 6.22
CA VAL A 63 18.74 -6.46 5.45
C VAL A 63 19.36 -5.21 6.07
N ASN A 64 19.20 -5.01 7.38
CA ASN A 64 19.73 -3.85 8.10
C ASN A 64 21.24 -3.70 7.97
N LYS A 65 21.98 -4.82 8.05
CA LYS A 65 23.43 -4.85 7.83
C LYS A 65 23.79 -4.47 6.40
N ALA A 66 23.07 -4.99 5.41
CA ALA A 66 23.33 -4.70 4.01
C ALA A 66 23.10 -3.21 3.67
N VAL A 67 22.09 -2.57 4.27
CA VAL A 67 21.79 -1.15 4.07
C VAL A 67 22.54 -0.21 5.03
N GLY A 68 23.25 -0.75 6.02
CA GLY A 68 23.97 0.03 7.03
C GLY A 68 23.09 0.86 7.97
N LYS A 69 21.81 0.49 8.15
CA LYS A 69 20.83 1.20 8.99
C LYS A 69 19.74 0.26 9.50
N GLN A 70 19.10 0.62 10.60
CA GLN A 70 17.92 -0.10 11.12
C GLN A 70 16.67 0.22 10.26
N SER A 71 16.59 -0.36 9.07
CA SER A 71 15.46 -0.15 8.15
C SER A 71 14.26 -1.02 8.52
N CYS A 72 14.49 -2.29 8.84
CA CYS A 72 13.48 -3.26 9.26
C CYS A 72 13.50 -3.43 10.78
N ALA A 73 12.33 -3.30 11.41
CA ALA A 73 12.16 -3.44 12.85
C ALA A 73 10.86 -4.15 13.20
N PHE A 74 10.84 -4.83 14.35
CA PHE A 74 9.64 -5.46 14.88
C PHE A 74 8.81 -4.45 15.66
N PHE A 75 7.51 -4.41 15.38
CA PHE A 75 6.54 -3.59 16.09
C PHE A 75 5.63 -4.49 16.94
N LEU A 76 5.64 -4.25 18.26
CA LEU A 76 4.55 -4.69 19.14
C LEU A 76 3.26 -3.95 18.75
N PRO A 77 2.06 -4.50 19.04
CA PRO A 77 0.81 -3.97 18.52
C PRO A 77 0.74 -2.44 18.55
N ALA A 78 0.71 -1.84 17.36
CA ALA A 78 0.80 -0.41 17.10
C ALA A 78 -0.35 0.05 16.21
N HIS A 79 -0.75 1.32 16.34
CA HIS A 79 -1.78 1.91 15.48
C HIS A 79 -1.14 2.48 14.21
N ALA A 80 -1.68 2.09 13.06
CA ALA A 80 -1.25 2.62 11.78
C ALA A 80 -2.42 2.75 10.80
N ILE A 81 -2.29 3.62 9.81
CA ILE A 81 -3.27 3.81 8.74
C ILE A 81 -2.79 3.04 7.52
N ALA A 82 -3.61 2.16 6.95
CA ALA A 82 -3.27 1.50 5.69
C ALA A 82 -3.15 2.55 4.57
N ALA A 83 -2.12 2.44 3.72
CA ALA A 83 -1.84 3.45 2.70
C ALA A 83 -1.80 2.88 1.28
N ASN A 84 -0.90 1.93 1.00
CA ASN A 84 -0.75 1.35 -0.34
C ASN A 84 -0.68 -0.17 -0.27
N ASP A 85 -1.15 -0.88 -1.29
CA ASP A 85 -0.95 -2.32 -1.49
C ASP A 85 -0.39 -2.58 -2.89
N GLN A 86 0.61 -3.46 -2.99
CA GLN A 86 1.30 -3.77 -4.24
C GLN A 86 1.66 -5.25 -4.30
N THR A 87 1.53 -5.83 -5.50
CA THR A 87 2.10 -7.16 -5.79
C THR A 87 3.46 -6.97 -6.46
N VAL A 88 4.50 -7.57 -5.88
CA VAL A 88 5.88 -7.52 -6.37
C VAL A 88 6.33 -8.91 -6.76
N MET A 89 7.03 -9.01 -7.88
CA MET A 89 7.63 -10.25 -8.34
C MET A 89 9.14 -10.12 -8.35
N SER A 90 9.84 -11.04 -7.66
CA SER A 90 11.29 -11.01 -7.54
C SER A 90 11.84 -12.43 -7.37
N GLY A 91 12.86 -12.79 -8.14
CA GLY A 91 13.47 -14.13 -8.07
C GLY A 91 12.51 -15.29 -8.40
N GLY A 92 11.51 -15.07 -9.27
CA GLY A 92 10.49 -16.07 -9.59
C GLY A 92 9.41 -16.25 -8.51
N VAL A 93 9.49 -15.46 -7.42
CA VAL A 93 8.55 -15.46 -6.30
C VAL A 93 7.68 -14.21 -6.37
N VAL A 94 6.42 -14.36 -5.98
CA VAL A 94 5.42 -13.29 -5.90
C VAL A 94 5.17 -12.96 -4.43
N TYR A 95 5.25 -11.68 -4.11
CA TYR A 95 5.04 -11.09 -2.79
C TYR A 95 3.89 -10.10 -2.85
N LYS A 96 3.05 -10.07 -1.81
CA LYS A 96 2.12 -8.97 -1.58
C LYS A 96 2.70 -8.07 -0.49
N VAL A 97 2.87 -6.79 -0.78
CA VAL A 97 3.45 -5.82 0.15
C VAL A 97 2.49 -4.66 0.36
N GLN A 98 2.26 -4.32 1.62
CA GLN A 98 1.36 -3.26 2.03
C GLN A 98 2.13 -2.23 2.86
N SER A 99 1.85 -0.95 2.63
CA SER A 99 2.39 0.13 3.43
C SER A 99 1.37 0.65 4.43
N PHE A 100 1.90 1.08 5.57
CA PHE A 100 1.16 1.61 6.70
C PHE A 100 1.84 2.88 7.20
N ILE A 101 1.05 3.91 7.49
CA ILE A 101 1.52 5.16 8.10
C ILE A 101 1.35 5.05 9.61
N PHE A 102 2.46 4.93 10.33
CA PHE A 102 2.48 4.83 11.79
C PHE A 102 2.29 6.20 12.45
N LEU A 103 1.43 6.24 13.47
CA LEU A 103 1.10 7.46 14.22
C LEU A 103 1.84 7.50 15.57
N PRO A 104 2.13 8.69 16.12
CA PRO A 104 1.83 10.04 15.59
C PRO A 104 2.87 10.57 14.58
N GLU A 105 4.00 9.89 14.40
CA GLU A 105 5.15 10.40 13.63
C GLU A 105 4.88 10.48 12.12
N LYS A 106 3.78 9.88 11.63
CA LYS A 106 3.37 9.82 10.23
C LYS A 106 4.46 9.23 9.32
N VAL A 107 5.13 8.18 9.81
CA VAL A 107 6.16 7.48 9.06
C VAL A 107 5.55 6.31 8.33
N GLU A 108 5.71 6.28 7.01
CA GLU A 108 5.32 5.13 6.18
C GLU A 108 6.31 3.97 6.38
N ARG A 109 5.78 2.77 6.59
CA ARG A 109 6.54 1.53 6.70
C ARG A 109 5.86 0.43 5.90
N TRP A 110 6.63 -0.52 5.42
CA TRP A 110 6.20 -1.60 4.54
C TRP A 110 6.24 -2.93 5.27
N THR A 111 5.22 -3.75 5.07
CA THR A 111 5.18 -5.16 5.48
C THR A 111 4.68 -5.99 4.29
N GLY A 112 4.64 -7.32 4.41
CA GLY A 112 4.12 -8.15 3.34
C GLY A 112 4.16 -9.63 3.66
N THR A 113 3.75 -10.42 2.66
CA THR A 113 3.70 -11.87 2.75
C THR A 113 4.15 -12.50 1.43
N TYR A 114 4.69 -13.72 1.53
CA TYR A 114 4.83 -14.60 0.40
C TYR A 114 3.45 -15.00 -0.13
N PHE A 115 3.23 -14.87 -1.44
CA PHE A 115 1.97 -15.25 -2.09
C PHE A 115 2.10 -16.55 -2.90
N GLY A 116 3.23 -16.75 -3.59
CA GLY A 116 3.42 -17.93 -4.44
C GLY A 116 4.71 -17.86 -5.28
N SER A 117 5.00 -18.90 -6.04
CA SER A 117 6.07 -18.90 -7.06
C SER A 117 5.48 -19.11 -8.45
N MET A 118 6.07 -18.46 -9.45
CA MET A 118 5.71 -18.74 -10.84
C MET A 118 6.63 -19.84 -11.37
N GLN A 119 6.14 -21.09 -11.40
CA GLN A 119 6.79 -22.12 -12.18
C GLN A 119 6.52 -21.83 -13.66
N SER A 120 7.53 -21.38 -14.40
CA SER A 120 7.46 -21.34 -15.87
C SER A 120 7.56 -22.77 -16.39
N THR A 121 6.43 -23.40 -16.67
CA THR A 121 6.36 -24.75 -17.26
C THR A 121 6.58 -24.75 -18.78
N LYS A 122 7.17 -23.69 -19.35
CA LYS A 122 7.52 -23.67 -20.78
C LYS A 122 9.01 -23.97 -20.96
N THR A 123 9.30 -25.23 -21.28
CA THR A 123 10.57 -25.62 -21.89
C THR A 123 10.67 -24.90 -23.24
N TYR A 124 11.76 -24.18 -23.47
CA TYR A 124 12.05 -23.41 -24.68
C TYR A 124 12.15 -24.26 -25.98
N SER A 125 11.81 -25.55 -25.94
CA SER A 125 11.80 -26.46 -27.10
C SER A 125 10.51 -26.44 -27.92
N GLU A 126 9.51 -25.62 -27.59
CA GLU A 126 8.25 -25.50 -28.34
C GLU A 126 7.99 -24.09 -28.90
N LEU A 127 9.04 -23.40 -29.33
CA LEU A 127 8.94 -22.16 -30.15
C LEU A 127 9.71 -22.32 -31.46
#